data_AF-A0A7L3DAX1-F1
#
_entry.id   AF-A0A7L3DAX1-F1
#
_cell.length_a   1.000
_cell.length_b   1.000
_cell.length_c   1.000
_cell.angle_alpha   90.00
_cell.angle_beta   90.00
_cell.angle_gamma   90.00
#
_symmetry.space_group_name_H-M   'P 1'
#
loop_
_entity.id
_entity.type
_entity.pdbx_description
1 polymer ?
#
loop_
_entity_poly.entity_id
_entity_poly.type
_entity_poly.pdbx_seq_one_letter_code
_entity_poly.pdbx_strand_id
1 'polypeptide(L)'
;SVKVMPFANLMSLLGPGTDSTAVLRCIQQVAMLVQGNWVVKSDVLYPKDTSSPHSGVPAEVLCRGRDFVMWKFTQDRWVVRKEVAAVTKLCPEDVKDFLEHMSVARINKGWEFMLPYDEDFVKKHPDIVQRQHMLWMGIQAKLEKVYNVLKEHLTPKKQEVQSAHLLLVSGEQRVNMAKAKVKQNYGQLEKEFQKQKAEMKSNDISAKMEVSNIRIKEEPVSDEELMDTSPYNGMNNGIVNGLHVEEDSMDSLNVQLPAGCIDRVAQELKAFVSSTFKKQFVLTLSELKRLFNLHLASLPPGHTLFSGISDKMLQDMVLDTGCKQILVPFPPQTAASPDELKVYALWEAGDTYDQHRQVLLEIFSKNYRVRRNVIQNQLSQECGEDLNKQEVDRVLK
;
A
#
# COMPACT_ATOMS: atom_id res chain seq x y z
N SER A 1 7.58 -21.76 -2.73
CA SER A 1 8.37 -22.57 -1.76
C SER A 1 8.62 -21.74 -0.51
N VAL A 2 8.64 -22.35 0.68
CA VAL A 2 8.84 -21.62 1.95
C VAL A 2 10.27 -21.07 2.00
N LYS A 3 10.43 -19.76 2.25
CA LYS A 3 11.74 -19.08 2.32
C LYS A 3 12.11 -18.60 3.72
N VAL A 4 11.18 -18.70 4.66
CA VAL A 4 11.33 -18.30 6.06
C VAL A 4 10.58 -19.28 6.97
N MET A 5 11.17 -19.69 8.09
CA MET A 5 10.55 -20.66 9.00
C MET A 5 11.08 -20.50 10.45
N PRO A 6 10.22 -20.66 11.49
CA PRO A 6 10.68 -20.80 12.87
C PRO A 6 11.43 -22.11 13.07
N PHE A 7 12.42 -22.12 13.96
CA PHE A 7 13.19 -23.35 14.23
C PHE A 7 12.31 -24.49 14.77
N ALA A 8 11.33 -24.17 15.60
CA ALA A 8 10.38 -25.15 16.14
C ALA A 8 9.60 -25.89 15.04
N ASN A 9 9.17 -25.16 13.99
CA ASN A 9 8.46 -25.74 12.86
C ASN A 9 9.39 -26.62 12.01
N LEU A 10 10.67 -26.25 11.86
CA LEU A 10 11.62 -27.13 11.21
C LEU A 10 11.77 -28.43 11.99
N MET A 11 11.96 -28.34 13.31
CA MET A 11 12.11 -29.52 14.16
C MET A 11 10.86 -30.41 14.18
N SER A 12 9.66 -29.85 14.00
CA SER A 12 8.42 -30.65 13.93
C SER A 12 8.24 -31.35 12.58
N LEU A 13 8.81 -30.82 11.50
CA LEU A 13 8.88 -31.48 10.19
C LEU A 13 9.94 -32.59 10.17
N LEU A 14 10.95 -32.49 11.05
CA LEU A 14 11.96 -33.51 11.25
C LEU A 14 11.42 -34.58 12.22
N GLY A 15 11.82 -35.83 12.00
CA GLY A 15 11.31 -36.95 12.81
C GLY A 15 11.65 -36.82 14.30
N PRO A 16 10.84 -37.41 15.20
CA PRO A 16 11.12 -37.41 16.63
C PRO A 16 12.49 -38.04 16.92
N GLY A 17 13.27 -37.42 17.81
CA GLY A 17 14.63 -37.86 18.16
C GLY A 17 15.75 -37.25 17.31
N THR A 18 15.43 -36.37 16.37
CA THR A 18 16.45 -35.61 15.62
C THR A 18 17.25 -34.69 16.57
N ASP A 19 18.59 -34.76 16.52
CA ASP A 19 19.46 -33.88 17.30
C ASP A 19 19.35 -32.43 16.84
N SER A 20 18.79 -31.58 17.70
CA SER A 20 18.62 -30.15 17.43
C SER A 20 19.96 -29.44 17.21
N THR A 21 21.05 -29.90 17.84
CA THR A 21 22.38 -29.29 17.70
C THR A 21 22.95 -29.54 16.31
N ALA A 22 22.85 -30.77 15.80
CA ALA A 22 23.21 -31.10 14.44
C ALA A 22 22.38 -30.30 13.42
N VAL A 23 21.07 -30.18 13.61
CA VAL A 23 20.19 -29.39 12.72
C VAL A 23 20.61 -27.92 12.73
N LEU A 24 20.89 -27.33 13.89
CA LEU A 24 21.36 -25.95 14.00
C LEU A 24 22.70 -25.74 13.30
N ARG A 25 23.60 -26.73 13.33
CA ARG A 25 24.86 -26.65 12.57
C ARG A 25 24.62 -26.69 11.07
N CYS A 26 23.73 -27.56 10.60
CA CYS A 26 23.42 -27.70 9.17
C CYS A 26 22.68 -26.48 8.61
N ILE A 27 21.66 -25.98 9.31
CA ILE A 27 20.83 -24.88 8.81
C ILE A 27 21.63 -23.58 8.62
N GLN A 28 22.63 -23.33 9.47
CA GLN A 28 23.54 -22.19 9.35
C GLN A 28 24.38 -22.19 8.05
N GLN A 29 24.47 -23.33 7.35
CA GLN A 29 25.15 -23.40 6.06
C GLN A 29 24.31 -22.78 4.94
N VAL A 30 22.98 -22.84 5.04
CA VAL A 30 22.04 -22.48 3.96
C VAL A 30 21.05 -21.37 4.33
N ALA A 31 20.97 -20.99 5.60
CA ALA A 31 20.09 -19.95 6.11
C ALA A 31 20.78 -19.04 7.12
N MET A 32 20.17 -17.87 7.37
CA MET A 32 20.61 -16.83 8.30
C MET A 32 19.46 -16.47 9.24
N LEU A 33 19.80 -16.01 10.45
CA LEU A 33 18.80 -15.61 11.44
C LEU A 33 18.32 -14.17 11.22
N VAL A 34 17.01 -13.96 11.11
CA VAL A 34 16.36 -12.63 11.07
C VAL A 34 15.19 -12.64 12.04
N GLN A 35 15.22 -11.75 13.05
CA GLN A 35 14.19 -11.66 14.09
C GLN A 35 13.85 -13.02 14.76
N GLY A 36 14.89 -13.82 15.06
CA GLY A 36 14.73 -15.15 15.66
C GLY A 36 14.29 -16.26 14.70
N ASN A 37 13.97 -15.94 13.44
CA ASN A 37 13.52 -16.89 12.43
C ASN A 37 14.61 -17.19 11.39
N TRP A 38 14.56 -18.38 10.78
CA TRP A 38 15.53 -18.78 9.76
C TRP A 38 15.08 -18.37 8.37
N VAL A 39 15.93 -17.61 7.67
CA VAL A 39 15.72 -17.14 6.30
C VAL A 39 16.78 -17.73 5.38
N VAL A 40 16.37 -18.31 4.26
CA VAL A 40 17.30 -18.90 3.27
C VAL A 40 18.31 -17.86 2.80
N LYS A 41 19.59 -18.22 2.64
CA LYS A 41 20.64 -17.31 2.16
C LYS A 41 20.42 -16.92 0.69
N SER A 42 20.92 -15.74 0.31
CA SER A 42 20.70 -15.21 -1.04
C SER A 42 21.40 -16.02 -2.12
N ASP A 43 22.60 -16.53 -1.85
CA ASP A 43 23.39 -17.37 -2.76
C ASP A 43 22.77 -18.75 -3.03
N VAL A 44 21.92 -19.24 -2.11
CA VAL A 44 21.09 -20.44 -2.31
C VAL A 44 19.93 -20.17 -3.28
N LEU A 45 19.40 -18.94 -3.29
CA LEU A 45 18.27 -18.54 -4.12
C LEU A 45 18.67 -18.04 -5.50
N TYR A 46 19.83 -17.40 -5.60
CA TYR A 46 20.39 -16.87 -6.83
C TYR A 46 21.79 -17.47 -7.04
N PRO A 47 21.87 -18.69 -7.58
CA PRO A 47 23.14 -19.31 -7.95
C PRO A 47 23.93 -18.43 -8.91
N LYS A 48 25.25 -18.62 -8.94
CA LYS A 48 26.12 -18.01 -9.95
C LYS A 48 25.59 -18.34 -11.35
N ASP A 49 25.77 -17.40 -12.27
CA ASP A 49 25.30 -17.50 -13.67
C ASP A 49 23.79 -17.35 -13.87
N THR A 50 23.03 -17.01 -12.82
CA THR A 50 21.62 -16.60 -12.95
C THR A 50 21.48 -15.08 -13.05
N SER A 51 20.37 -14.62 -13.61
CA SER A 51 20.01 -13.20 -13.69
C SER A 51 18.54 -12.99 -13.33
N SER A 52 18.18 -11.74 -13.04
CA SER A 52 16.78 -11.38 -12.79
C SER A 52 15.91 -11.68 -14.02
N PRO A 53 14.73 -12.32 -13.83
CA PRO A 53 13.76 -12.49 -14.91
C PRO A 53 13.07 -11.17 -15.30
N HIS A 54 13.16 -10.12 -14.46
CA HIS A 54 12.52 -8.83 -14.68
C HIS A 54 13.46 -7.80 -15.32
N SER A 55 14.71 -7.74 -14.87
CA SER A 55 15.66 -6.68 -15.24
C SER A 55 16.94 -7.20 -15.90
N GLY A 56 17.16 -8.51 -15.91
CA GLY A 56 18.40 -9.12 -16.42
C GLY A 56 19.64 -8.85 -15.57
N VAL A 57 19.52 -8.20 -14.41
CA VAL A 57 20.68 -7.93 -13.55
C VAL A 57 21.28 -9.23 -13.00
N PRO A 58 22.61 -9.34 -12.86
CA PRO A 58 23.25 -10.57 -12.41
C PRO A 58 22.88 -10.97 -10.98
N ALA A 59 22.92 -12.27 -10.69
CA ALA A 59 22.68 -12.87 -9.37
C ALA A 59 23.45 -12.18 -8.23
N GLU A 60 24.69 -11.75 -8.46
CA GLU A 60 25.50 -11.07 -7.43
C GLU A 60 24.88 -9.73 -6.99
N VAL A 61 24.23 -9.02 -7.91
CA VAL A 61 23.54 -7.75 -7.62
C VAL A 61 22.24 -8.03 -6.86
N LEU A 62 21.49 -9.06 -7.27
CA LEU A 62 20.28 -9.49 -6.56
C LEU A 62 20.60 -9.96 -5.13
N CYS A 63 21.69 -10.71 -4.95
CA CYS A 63 22.15 -11.14 -3.64
C CYS A 63 22.41 -9.95 -2.71
N ARG A 64 23.14 -8.94 -3.17
CA ARG A 64 23.40 -7.72 -2.38
C ARG A 64 22.11 -6.95 -2.06
N GLY A 65 21.22 -6.82 -3.04
CA GLY A 65 19.93 -6.16 -2.85
C GLY A 65 19.05 -6.87 -1.82
N ARG A 66 18.95 -8.20 -1.92
CA ARG A 66 18.21 -9.02 -0.97
C ARG A 66 18.85 -9.02 0.42
N ASP A 67 20.16 -9.15 0.51
CA ASP A 67 20.90 -9.08 1.78
C ASP A 67 20.68 -7.73 2.48
N PHE A 68 20.59 -6.63 1.71
CA PHE A 68 20.24 -5.32 2.23
C PHE A 68 18.83 -5.30 2.84
N VAL A 69 17.83 -5.88 2.17
CA VAL A 69 16.47 -6.02 2.73
C VAL A 69 16.50 -6.86 4.02
N MET A 70 17.27 -7.95 4.04
CA MET A 70 17.33 -8.85 5.21
C MET A 70 17.99 -8.18 6.39
N TRP A 71 19.10 -7.50 6.17
CA TRP A 71 19.74 -6.67 7.17
C TRP A 71 18.80 -5.57 7.68
N LYS A 72 18.03 -4.91 6.81
CA LYS A 72 17.02 -3.93 7.27
C LYS A 72 16.00 -4.56 8.21
N PHE A 73 15.55 -5.78 7.94
CA PHE A 73 14.66 -6.52 8.86
C PHE A 73 15.35 -6.96 10.17
N THR A 74 16.68 -6.98 10.27
CA THR A 74 17.32 -7.17 11.59
C THR A 74 17.32 -5.90 12.43
N GLN A 75 17.13 -4.72 11.82
CA GLN A 75 17.12 -3.42 12.49
C GLN A 75 15.70 -2.96 12.82
N ASP A 76 14.76 -3.19 11.91
CA ASP A 76 13.38 -2.76 12.03
C ASP A 76 12.42 -3.88 11.64
N ARG A 77 11.19 -3.82 12.16
CA ARG A 77 10.09 -4.69 11.76
C ARG A 77 9.62 -4.40 10.33
N TRP A 78 9.84 -3.17 9.87
CA TRP A 78 9.27 -2.60 8.66
C TRP A 78 10.34 -2.19 7.64
N VAL A 79 10.04 -2.41 6.36
CA VAL A 79 10.88 -1.96 5.24
C VAL A 79 10.03 -1.26 4.18
N VAL A 80 10.48 -0.10 3.72
CA VAL A 80 9.81 0.66 2.66
C VAL A 80 10.42 0.32 1.30
N ARG A 81 9.61 -0.28 0.40
CA ARG A 81 10.05 -0.70 -0.95
C ARG A 81 10.72 0.43 -1.74
N LYS A 82 10.18 1.66 -1.67
CA LYS A 82 10.73 2.82 -2.37
C LYS A 82 12.14 3.18 -1.89
N GLU A 83 12.39 3.11 -0.58
CA GLU A 83 13.72 3.37 0.00
C GLU A 83 14.72 2.30 -0.42
N VAL A 84 14.31 1.03 -0.42
CA VAL A 84 15.15 -0.07 -0.89
C VAL A 84 15.53 0.10 -2.35
N ALA A 85 14.56 0.38 -3.23
CA ALA A 85 14.84 0.61 -4.64
C ALA A 85 15.78 1.82 -4.85
N ALA A 86 15.59 2.90 -4.07
CA ALA A 86 16.43 4.08 -4.14
C ALA A 86 17.89 3.80 -3.73
N VAL A 87 18.13 2.97 -2.72
CA VAL A 87 19.48 2.61 -2.25
C VAL A 87 20.13 1.56 -3.17
N THR A 88 19.40 0.48 -3.46
CA THR A 88 19.95 -0.68 -4.19
C THR A 88 20.06 -0.47 -5.69
N LYS A 89 19.35 0.53 -6.23
CA LYS A 89 19.23 0.81 -7.67
C LYS A 89 18.64 -0.35 -8.49
N LEU A 90 17.99 -1.30 -7.83
CA LEU A 90 17.23 -2.37 -8.47
C LEU A 90 15.90 -1.84 -8.99
N CYS A 91 15.36 -2.48 -10.03
CA CYS A 91 14.02 -2.12 -10.49
C CYS A 91 12.98 -2.44 -9.40
N PRO A 92 11.82 -1.75 -9.39
CA PRO A 92 10.81 -1.99 -8.38
C PRO A 92 10.37 -3.45 -8.32
N GLU A 93 10.30 -4.15 -9.45
CA GLU A 93 9.85 -5.54 -9.58
C GLU A 93 10.78 -6.49 -8.82
N ASP A 94 12.09 -6.40 -9.02
CA ASP A 94 13.07 -7.20 -8.26
C ASP A 94 12.95 -7.00 -6.74
N VAL A 95 12.78 -5.74 -6.32
CA VAL A 95 12.61 -5.42 -4.89
C VAL A 95 11.29 -5.98 -4.36
N LYS A 96 10.23 -5.96 -5.17
CA LYS A 96 8.93 -6.53 -4.82
C LYS A 96 9.04 -8.03 -4.57
N ASP A 97 9.70 -8.73 -5.49
CA ASP A 97 9.90 -10.18 -5.42
C ASP A 97 10.63 -10.58 -4.16
N PHE A 98 11.66 -9.82 -3.76
CA PHE A 98 12.33 -10.08 -2.48
C PHE A 98 11.32 -10.02 -1.33
N LEU A 99 10.59 -8.91 -1.25
CA LEU A 99 9.67 -8.63 -0.15
C LEU A 99 8.52 -9.64 -0.08
N GLU A 100 7.93 -10.03 -1.20
CA GLU A 100 6.81 -11.00 -1.22
C GLU A 100 7.18 -12.37 -0.65
N HIS A 101 8.45 -12.78 -0.74
CA HIS A 101 8.89 -14.08 -0.22
C HIS A 101 9.02 -14.15 1.31
N MET A 102 9.12 -13.02 2.01
CA MET A 102 9.52 -12.99 3.43
C MET A 102 8.82 -11.92 4.26
N SER A 103 7.97 -11.13 3.64
CA SER A 103 7.27 -10.03 4.28
C SER A 103 5.87 -9.89 3.71
N VAL A 104 5.01 -9.16 4.41
CA VAL A 104 3.64 -8.90 3.98
C VAL A 104 3.46 -7.40 3.88
N ALA A 105 2.90 -6.96 2.75
CA ALA A 105 2.58 -5.55 2.54
C ALA A 105 1.54 -5.08 3.56
N ARG A 106 1.78 -3.90 4.14
CA ARG A 106 0.86 -3.23 5.06
C ARG A 106 0.68 -1.79 4.62
N ILE A 107 -0.58 -1.41 4.53
CA ILE A 107 -1.00 -0.09 4.11
C ILE A 107 -0.35 0.97 5.01
N ASN A 108 0.25 1.98 4.41
CA ASN A 108 0.88 3.13 5.06
C ASN A 108 2.07 2.82 6.01
N LYS A 109 2.56 1.58 6.07
CA LYS A 109 3.72 1.19 6.90
C LYS A 109 4.87 0.58 6.11
N GLY A 110 4.61 0.11 4.88
CA GLY A 110 5.59 -0.60 4.07
C GLY A 110 5.40 -2.11 4.17
N TRP A 111 6.48 -2.86 4.28
CA TRP A 111 6.49 -4.32 4.31
C TRP A 111 6.91 -4.80 5.68
N GLU A 112 6.06 -5.62 6.29
CA GLU A 112 6.31 -6.21 7.61
C GLU A 112 6.97 -7.56 7.46
N PHE A 113 7.99 -7.86 8.26
CA PHE A 113 8.53 -9.22 8.32
C PHE A 113 7.41 -10.24 8.62
N MET A 114 7.33 -11.31 7.83
CA MET A 114 6.15 -12.17 7.77
C MET A 114 5.88 -12.94 9.07
N LEU A 115 6.93 -13.34 9.78
CA LEU A 115 6.82 -14.10 11.02
C LEU A 115 7.00 -13.19 12.23
N PRO A 116 6.35 -13.45 13.38
CA PRO A 116 6.62 -12.72 14.61
C PRO A 116 8.07 -12.95 15.08
N TYR A 117 8.56 -12.07 15.95
CA TYR A 117 9.87 -12.26 16.58
C TYR A 117 9.86 -13.52 17.44
N ASP A 118 10.77 -14.47 17.15
CA ASP A 118 10.86 -15.74 17.88
C ASP A 118 11.68 -15.56 19.17
N GLU A 119 11.01 -15.10 20.23
CA GLU A 119 11.64 -14.91 21.54
C GLU A 119 12.17 -16.22 22.13
N ASP A 120 11.47 -17.32 21.90
CA ASP A 120 11.82 -18.61 22.46
C ASP A 120 13.13 -19.11 21.88
N PHE A 121 13.30 -19.01 20.57
CA PHE A 121 14.56 -19.35 19.91
C PHE A 121 15.71 -18.49 20.45
N VAL A 122 15.49 -17.18 20.55
CA VAL A 122 16.53 -16.23 21.00
C VAL A 122 16.97 -16.51 22.43
N LYS A 123 16.02 -16.80 23.33
CA LYS A 123 16.33 -17.14 24.73
C LYS A 123 17.03 -18.50 24.85
N LYS A 124 16.65 -19.49 24.03
CA LYS A 124 17.21 -20.85 24.08
C LYS A 124 18.60 -20.96 23.44
N HIS A 125 18.93 -20.11 22.47
CA HIS A 125 20.15 -20.23 21.67
C HIS A 125 20.97 -18.91 21.58
N PRO A 126 21.34 -18.28 22.71
CA PRO A 126 22.00 -16.96 22.72
C PRO A 126 23.35 -16.96 21.98
N ASP A 127 24.13 -18.05 22.06
CA ASP A 127 25.42 -18.15 21.39
C ASP A 127 25.32 -18.18 19.85
N ILE A 128 24.22 -18.72 19.33
CA ILE A 128 23.94 -18.72 17.90
C ILE A 128 23.50 -17.34 17.48
N VAL A 129 22.61 -16.70 18.25
CA VAL A 129 22.16 -15.32 18.00
C VAL A 129 23.35 -14.37 17.95
N GLN A 130 24.28 -14.46 18.90
CA GLN A 130 25.48 -13.63 18.94
C GLN A 130 26.38 -13.85 17.71
N ARG A 131 26.60 -15.10 17.30
CA ARG A 131 27.37 -15.41 16.08
C ARG A 131 26.70 -14.89 14.82
N GLN A 132 25.38 -15.07 14.70
CA GLN A 132 24.59 -14.57 13.57
C GLN A 132 24.62 -13.03 13.51
N HIS A 133 24.59 -12.36 14.66
CA HIS A 133 24.76 -10.92 14.73
C HIS A 133 26.14 -10.48 14.18
N MET A 134 27.22 -11.16 14.55
CA MET A 134 28.56 -10.88 14.01
C MET A 134 28.64 -11.10 12.49
N LEU A 135 27.95 -12.11 11.96
CA LEU A 135 27.85 -12.33 10.51
C LEU A 135 27.10 -11.18 9.81
N TRP A 136 26.00 -10.71 10.39
CA TRP A 136 25.26 -9.56 9.87
C TRP A 136 26.06 -8.26 9.90
N MET A 137 26.89 -8.04 10.92
CA MET A 137 27.82 -6.91 10.96
C MET A 137 28.82 -6.95 9.79
N GLY A 138 29.33 -8.14 9.45
CA GLY A 138 30.19 -8.34 8.28
C GLY A 138 29.47 -8.08 6.95
N ILE A 139 28.21 -8.49 6.83
CA ILE A 139 27.37 -8.20 5.65
C ILE A 139 27.10 -6.71 5.55
N GLN A 140 26.70 -6.06 6.65
CA GLN A 140 26.49 -4.61 6.72
C GLN A 140 27.70 -3.83 6.22
N ALA A 141 28.90 -4.15 6.71
CA ALA A 141 30.13 -3.47 6.27
C ALA A 141 30.38 -3.60 4.76
N LYS A 142 30.05 -4.75 4.16
CA LYS A 142 30.13 -4.93 2.71
C LYS A 142 29.08 -4.09 1.97
N LEU A 143 27.84 -4.05 2.47
CA LEU A 143 26.75 -3.30 1.87
C LEU A 143 26.99 -1.79 1.94
N GLU A 144 27.49 -1.28 3.07
CA GLU A 144 27.86 0.14 3.24
C GLU A 144 28.90 0.57 2.21
N LYS A 145 29.91 -0.27 1.94
CA LYS A 145 30.94 -0.02 0.93
C LYS A 145 30.37 0.00 -0.49
N VAL A 146 29.40 -0.87 -0.80
CA VAL A 146 28.84 -0.99 -2.16
C VAL A 146 27.83 0.12 -2.45
N TYR A 147 26.98 0.46 -1.48
CA TYR A 147 25.88 1.41 -1.69
C TYR A 147 26.19 2.83 -1.22
N ASN A 148 27.40 3.10 -0.72
CA ASN A 148 27.78 4.40 -0.15
C ASN A 148 26.74 4.92 0.86
N VAL A 149 26.19 4.01 1.69
CA VAL A 149 25.22 4.37 2.71
C VAL A 149 25.94 5.23 3.75
N LEU A 150 25.80 6.56 3.63
CA LEU A 150 26.32 7.51 4.60
C LEU A 150 25.76 7.18 5.99
N LYS A 151 26.63 7.24 7.00
CA LYS A 151 26.37 6.99 8.43
C LYS A 151 25.33 7.92 9.09
N GLU A 152 24.56 8.70 8.33
CA GLU A 152 23.62 9.69 8.91
C GLU A 152 22.29 9.09 9.40
N HIS A 153 22.06 7.77 9.24
CA HIS A 153 20.85 7.13 9.78
C HIS A 153 21.13 6.00 10.79
N LEU A 154 22.38 5.89 11.27
CA LEU A 154 22.83 4.83 12.18
C LEU A 154 23.42 5.43 13.46
N THR A 155 22.58 6.10 14.26
CA THR A 155 22.78 6.07 15.71
C THR A 155 21.67 5.24 16.32
N PRO A 156 21.96 4.02 16.82
CA PRO A 156 21.13 3.41 17.83
C PRO A 156 21.10 4.39 19.00
N LYS A 157 19.91 4.76 19.49
CA LYS A 157 19.80 5.23 20.88
C LYS A 157 20.33 4.11 21.75
N LYS A 158 21.59 4.24 22.16
CA LYS A 158 22.22 3.46 23.21
C LYS A 158 21.30 3.53 24.44
N GLN A 159 20.55 2.48 24.72
CA GLN A 159 20.08 2.24 26.08
C GLN A 159 21.30 1.66 26.82
N GLU A 160 22.10 2.56 27.38
CA GLU A 160 22.99 2.19 28.47
C GLU A 160 22.13 1.76 29.65
N VAL A 161 22.38 0.54 30.11
CA VAL A 161 21.97 0.08 31.42
C VAL A 161 22.66 0.98 32.44
N GLN A 162 21.93 1.96 32.96
CA GLN A 162 22.23 2.59 34.24
C GLN A 162 20.96 2.56 35.09
N SER A 163 21.10 1.84 36.19
CA SER A 163 20.24 1.85 37.36
C SER A 163 19.97 3.27 37.87
N ALA A 164 18.79 3.44 38.47
CA ALA A 164 18.37 4.50 39.39
C ALA A 164 18.06 5.89 38.79
N HIS A 165 16.76 6.09 38.51
CA HIS A 165 15.86 7.04 39.20
C HIS A 165 14.85 7.61 38.18
N LEU A 166 13.61 7.13 38.25
CA LEU A 166 12.48 7.70 37.51
C LEU A 166 12.27 9.15 37.97
N LEU A 167 12.63 10.12 37.12
CA LEU A 167 12.08 11.48 37.22
C LEU A 167 10.93 11.59 36.21
N LEU A 168 9.72 11.53 36.74
CA LEU A 168 8.47 11.73 36.03
C LEU A 168 8.38 13.18 35.54
N VAL A 169 8.68 13.42 34.26
CA VAL A 169 8.47 14.73 33.63
C VAL A 169 6.96 14.91 33.37
N SER A 170 6.36 15.87 34.07
CA SER A 170 4.93 16.20 33.95
C SER A 170 4.57 16.65 32.53
N GLY A 171 3.32 16.39 32.11
CA GLY A 171 2.80 16.80 30.80
C GLY A 171 2.97 18.30 30.53
N GLU A 172 2.86 19.14 31.56
CA GLU A 172 3.05 20.58 31.51
C GLU A 172 4.48 20.97 31.06
N GLN A 173 5.49 20.24 31.54
CA GLN A 173 6.90 20.49 31.20
C GLN A 173 7.19 20.15 29.74
N ARG A 174 6.55 19.10 29.19
CA ARG A 174 6.63 18.77 27.76
C ARG A 174 6.00 19.85 26.88
N VAL A 175 4.84 20.37 27.28
CA VAL A 175 4.15 21.44 26.54
C VAL A 175 4.94 22.75 26.57
N ASN A 176 5.52 23.11 27.72
CA ASN A 176 6.34 24.33 27.84
C ASN A 176 7.64 24.23 27.03
N MET A 177 8.28 23.07 26.99
CA MET A 177 9.48 22.85 26.19
C MET A 177 9.17 22.90 24.68
N ALA A 178 8.00 22.40 24.25
CA ALA A 178 7.52 22.54 22.88
C ALA A 178 7.21 24.01 22.51
N LYS A 179 6.52 24.75 23.38
CA LYS A 179 6.24 26.18 23.19
C LYS A 179 7.52 27.03 23.11
N ALA A 180 8.53 26.71 23.92
CA ALA A 180 9.82 27.39 23.88
C ALA A 180 10.55 27.17 22.54
N LYS A 181 10.57 25.93 22.03
CA LYS A 181 11.16 25.59 20.72
C LYS A 181 10.45 26.32 19.56
N VAL A 182 9.12 26.44 19.62
CA VAL A 182 8.36 27.18 18.60
C VAL A 182 8.71 28.68 18.61
N LYS A 183 8.82 29.30 19.79
CA LYS A 183 9.22 30.71 19.91
C LYS A 183 10.63 30.96 19.38
N GLN A 184 11.56 30.04 19.64
CA GLN A 184 12.93 30.13 19.13
C GLN A 184 12.96 30.01 17.61
N ASN A 185 12.22 29.04 17.03
CA ASN A 185 12.14 28.87 15.58
C ASN A 185 11.49 30.06 14.87
N TYR A 186 10.46 30.67 15.47
CA TYR A 186 9.81 31.85 14.89
C TYR A 186 10.78 33.05 14.82
N GLY A 187 11.56 33.30 15.88
CA GLY A 187 12.56 34.36 15.89
C GLY A 187 13.70 34.14 14.90
N GLN A 188 14.04 32.87 14.60
CA GLN A 188 15.04 32.53 13.59
C GLN A 188 14.49 32.72 12.17
N LEU A 189 13.24 32.35 11.92
CA LEU A 189 12.58 32.50 10.62
C LEU A 189 12.34 33.98 10.25
N GLU A 190 12.00 34.82 11.22
CA GLU A 190 11.84 36.27 11.02
C GLU A 190 13.17 36.96 10.64
N LYS A 191 14.28 36.54 11.27
CA LYS A 191 15.62 37.06 10.92
C LYS A 191 16.06 36.63 9.52
N GLU A 192 15.76 35.40 9.13
CA GLU A 192 16.04 34.90 7.77
C GLU A 192 15.24 35.69 6.71
N PHE A 193 13.96 35.98 6.99
CA PHE A 193 13.10 36.75 6.10
C PHE A 193 13.55 38.20 5.94
N GLN A 194 13.98 38.86 7.03
CA GLN A 194 14.53 40.22 7.00
C GLN A 194 15.86 40.28 6.22
N LYS A 195 16.70 39.26 6.36
CA LYS A 195 17.98 39.15 5.63
C LYS A 195 17.75 38.99 4.13
N GLN A 196 16.84 38.11 3.71
CA GLN A 196 16.46 37.95 2.29
C GLN A 196 15.87 39.23 1.70
N LYS A 197 15.07 39.97 2.48
CA LYS A 197 14.50 41.25 2.04
C LYS A 197 15.55 42.36 1.89
N ALA A 198 16.64 42.33 2.66
CA ALA A 198 17.75 43.26 2.54
C ALA A 198 18.64 42.93 1.33
N GLU A 199 18.91 41.64 1.09
CA GLU A 199 19.68 41.16 -0.08
C GLU A 199 18.96 41.45 -1.41
N MET A 200 17.62 41.44 -1.40
CA MET A 200 16.79 41.78 -2.57
C MET A 200 16.74 43.29 -2.85
N LYS A 201 17.14 44.15 -1.91
CA LYS A 201 17.19 45.62 -2.06
C LYS A 201 18.58 46.15 -2.44
N SER A 202 19.63 45.33 -2.38
CA SER A 202 21.00 45.72 -2.75
C SER A 202 21.39 45.41 -4.19
N ASN A 203 20.51 44.75 -4.96
CA ASN A 203 20.79 44.33 -6.35
C ASN A 203 20.04 45.15 -7.42
N ASP A 204 19.51 46.34 -7.09
CA ASP A 204 18.75 47.17 -8.04
C ASP A 204 19.37 48.55 -8.30
N ILE A 205 20.70 48.58 -8.48
CA ILE A 205 21.40 49.69 -9.12
C ILE A 205 22.40 49.11 -10.13
N SER A 206 21.93 48.72 -11.31
CA SER A 206 22.62 48.87 -12.60
C SER A 206 21.98 47.98 -13.67
N ALA A 207 20.95 48.49 -14.35
CA ALA A 207 20.76 48.39 -15.81
C ALA A 207 19.42 49.03 -16.20
N LYS A 208 19.46 50.32 -16.54
CA LYS A 208 18.45 50.96 -17.39
C LYS A 208 18.71 50.57 -18.86
N MET A 209 17.64 50.64 -19.67
CA MET A 209 17.50 50.24 -21.10
C MET A 209 17.36 48.71 -21.26
N GLU A 210 16.32 48.16 -21.90
CA GLU A 210 15.54 48.66 -23.04
C GLU A 210 14.17 47.97 -23.04
N VAL A 211 13.12 48.74 -23.31
CA VAL A 211 11.79 48.23 -23.62
C VAL A 211 11.80 47.84 -25.11
N SER A 212 11.43 46.60 -25.43
CA SER A 212 10.64 46.17 -26.61
C SER A 212 11.11 44.82 -27.16
N ASN A 213 10.12 44.03 -27.58
CA ASN A 213 10.15 42.93 -28.54
C ASN A 213 10.19 41.49 -28.01
N ILE A 214 9.21 40.72 -28.54
CA ILE A 214 9.17 39.29 -28.91
C ILE A 214 7.90 38.65 -28.31
N ARG A 215 6.73 38.87 -28.93
CA ARG A 215 6.11 38.13 -30.06
C ARG A 215 5.45 36.82 -29.62
N ILE A 216 4.12 36.92 -29.44
CA ILE A 216 3.15 35.82 -29.39
C ILE A 216 3.35 34.95 -30.64
N LYS A 217 3.52 33.64 -30.45
CA LYS A 217 3.43 32.65 -31.52
C LYS A 217 2.09 31.93 -31.39
N GLU A 218 1.18 32.29 -32.28
CA GLU A 218 0.02 31.48 -32.67
C GLU A 218 0.42 30.50 -33.79
N GLU A 219 0.00 29.25 -33.58
CA GLU A 219 -0.38 28.12 -34.46
C GLU A 219 0.44 27.74 -35.72
N PRO A 220 0.22 26.52 -36.28
CA PRO A 220 -0.95 26.34 -37.15
C PRO A 220 -1.71 25.00 -37.00
N VAL A 221 -3.02 25.13 -37.17
CA VAL A 221 -3.97 24.19 -37.78
C VAL A 221 -3.37 23.45 -38.98
N SER A 222 -3.68 22.16 -39.11
CA SER A 222 -3.57 21.42 -40.37
C SER A 222 -4.93 20.86 -40.71
N ASP A 223 -5.42 21.27 -41.88
CA ASP A 223 -6.68 20.88 -42.50
C ASP A 223 -6.73 19.39 -42.91
N GLU A 224 -7.95 18.90 -42.79
CA GLU A 224 -8.67 17.82 -43.49
C GLU A 224 -8.08 17.29 -44.81
N GLU A 225 -8.13 15.97 -45.01
CA GLU A 225 -8.65 15.39 -46.25
C GLU A 225 -9.48 14.11 -45.99
N LEU A 226 -10.62 14.10 -46.69
CA LEU A 226 -11.67 13.09 -46.81
C LEU A 226 -11.32 12.00 -47.85
N MET A 227 -12.26 11.06 -48.03
CA MET A 227 -12.44 10.08 -49.12
C MET A 227 -11.90 8.66 -48.80
N ASP A 228 -12.59 7.55 -49.09
CA ASP A 228 -13.96 7.33 -49.56
C ASP A 228 -14.33 5.86 -49.28
N THR A 229 -15.62 5.59 -49.46
CA THR A 229 -16.36 4.34 -49.39
C THR A 229 -15.90 3.24 -50.38
N SER A 230 -15.97 1.97 -49.98
CA SER A 230 -16.80 0.96 -50.68
C SER A 230 -16.91 -0.39 -49.93
N PRO A 231 -18.04 -1.10 -50.06
CA PRO A 231 -18.28 -2.46 -49.56
C PRO A 231 -18.12 -3.50 -50.69
N TYR A 232 -17.84 -4.77 -50.40
CA TYR A 232 -18.42 -5.93 -51.14
C TYR A 232 -18.03 -7.29 -50.52
N ASN A 233 -19.05 -8.17 -50.45
CA ASN A 233 -19.11 -9.64 -50.50
C ASN A 233 -17.85 -10.47 -50.15
N GLY A 234 -17.92 -11.55 -49.37
CA GLY A 234 -18.99 -12.55 -49.25
C GLY A 234 -18.45 -13.92 -49.70
N MET A 235 -18.46 -14.91 -48.79
CA MET A 235 -18.57 -16.37 -49.01
C MET A 235 -18.40 -17.03 -47.62
N ASN A 236 -19.45 -17.43 -46.90
CA ASN A 236 -20.21 -18.69 -46.98
C ASN A 236 -19.37 -19.98 -47.05
N ASN A 237 -19.42 -20.74 -45.95
CA ASN A 237 -19.91 -22.13 -45.81
C ASN A 237 -19.56 -22.58 -44.37
N GLY A 238 -20.45 -22.90 -43.44
CA GLY A 238 -21.72 -23.62 -43.55
C GLY A 238 -21.55 -25.04 -42.99
N ILE A 239 -22.51 -25.49 -42.17
CA ILE A 239 -22.72 -26.86 -41.60
C ILE A 239 -22.16 -27.01 -40.15
N VAL A 240 -22.89 -27.39 -39.09
CA VAL A 240 -24.28 -27.86 -38.90
C VAL A 240 -24.76 -27.67 -37.44
N ASN A 241 -26.08 -27.66 -37.27
CA ASN A 241 -26.88 -27.61 -36.04
C ASN A 241 -26.54 -28.62 -34.92
N GLY A 242 -26.87 -28.22 -33.68
CA GLY A 242 -27.18 -29.15 -32.58
C GLY A 242 -27.52 -28.43 -31.27
N LEU A 243 -28.80 -28.14 -31.04
CA LEU A 243 -29.39 -27.73 -29.76
C LEU A 243 -29.64 -28.95 -28.85
N HIS A 244 -29.17 -28.91 -27.59
CA HIS A 244 -29.77 -29.42 -26.33
C HIS A 244 -28.73 -29.25 -25.21
N VAL A 245 -28.89 -28.36 -24.22
CA VAL A 245 -29.66 -28.46 -22.96
C VAL A 245 -29.24 -29.63 -22.05
N GLU A 246 -28.54 -29.24 -20.97
CA GLU A 246 -28.39 -29.83 -19.63
C GLU A 246 -27.67 -31.19 -19.47
N GLU A 247 -26.54 -31.19 -18.76
CA GLU A 247 -26.46 -31.50 -17.32
C GLU A 247 -25.01 -31.35 -16.80
N ASP A 248 -24.93 -31.08 -15.51
CA ASP A 248 -23.76 -30.74 -14.71
C ASP A 248 -22.59 -31.74 -14.75
N SER A 249 -21.37 -31.23 -14.80
CA SER A 249 -20.23 -31.85 -14.10
C SER A 249 -19.10 -30.84 -13.91
N MET A 250 -19.24 -30.00 -12.88
CA MET A 250 -18.14 -29.19 -12.36
C MET A 250 -17.45 -30.00 -11.25
N ASP A 251 -16.42 -30.76 -11.60
CA ASP A 251 -15.58 -31.43 -10.62
C ASP A 251 -14.58 -30.42 -10.07
N SER A 252 -14.95 -29.78 -8.97
CA SER A 252 -14.07 -28.98 -8.14
C SER A 252 -14.53 -29.14 -6.70
N LEU A 253 -13.67 -29.80 -5.93
CA LEU A 253 -13.82 -30.17 -4.53
C LEU A 253 -14.29 -28.99 -3.66
N ASN A 254 -15.60 -28.81 -3.55
CA ASN A 254 -16.21 -27.92 -2.57
C ASN A 254 -16.39 -28.68 -1.26
N VAL A 255 -15.60 -28.31 -0.26
CA VAL A 255 -15.92 -28.62 1.14
C VAL A 255 -17.17 -27.83 1.49
N GLN A 256 -18.33 -28.49 1.41
CA GLN A 256 -19.62 -27.89 1.76
C GLN A 256 -19.64 -27.53 3.26
N LEU A 257 -19.55 -26.23 3.57
CA LEU A 257 -19.80 -25.73 4.92
C LEU A 257 -21.30 -25.82 5.25
N PRO A 258 -21.69 -26.08 6.51
CA PRO A 258 -23.10 -26.12 6.93
C PRO A 258 -23.80 -24.78 6.63
N ALA A 259 -25.06 -24.82 6.17
CA ALA A 259 -25.85 -23.65 5.77
C ALA A 259 -25.90 -22.53 6.84
N GLY A 260 -25.87 -22.89 8.13
CA GLY A 260 -25.83 -21.92 9.24
C GLY A 260 -24.50 -21.16 9.40
N CYS A 261 -23.41 -21.65 8.79
CA CYS A 261 -22.12 -20.96 8.79
C CYS A 261 -22.08 -19.84 7.74
N ILE A 262 -22.67 -20.07 6.57
CA ILE A 262 -22.78 -19.08 5.49
C ILE A 262 -23.61 -17.88 5.93
N ASP A 263 -24.73 -18.13 6.64
CA ASP A 263 -25.58 -17.07 7.18
C ASP A 263 -24.83 -16.20 8.21
N ARG A 264 -24.02 -16.81 9.07
CA ARG A 264 -23.16 -16.06 10.01
C ARG A 264 -22.09 -15.22 9.30
N VAL A 265 -21.45 -15.75 8.25
CA VAL A 265 -20.49 -14.98 7.45
C VAL A 265 -21.17 -13.79 6.78
N ALA A 266 -22.36 -14.00 6.20
CA ALA A 266 -23.14 -12.95 5.56
C ALA A 266 -23.53 -11.85 6.56
N GLN A 267 -23.96 -12.21 7.77
CA GLN A 267 -24.32 -11.25 8.82
C GLN A 267 -23.14 -10.38 9.27
N GLU A 268 -21.98 -11.00 9.53
CA GLU A 268 -20.76 -10.28 9.90
C GLU A 268 -20.27 -9.36 8.76
N LEU A 269 -20.34 -9.85 7.52
CA LEU A 269 -19.96 -9.06 6.34
C LEU A 269 -20.90 -7.87 6.16
N LYS A 270 -22.22 -8.09 6.32
CA LYS A 270 -23.23 -7.05 6.27
C LYS A 270 -23.00 -5.97 7.33
N ALA A 271 -22.64 -6.37 8.56
CA ALA A 271 -22.33 -5.45 9.65
C ALA A 271 -21.10 -4.59 9.33
N PHE A 272 -20.03 -5.22 8.84
CA PHE A 272 -18.83 -4.52 8.39
C PHE A 272 -19.15 -3.50 7.28
N VAL A 273 -19.82 -3.93 6.20
CA VAL A 273 -20.15 -3.08 5.06
C VAL A 273 -21.05 -1.91 5.50
N SER A 274 -22.13 -2.20 6.22
CA SER A 274 -23.06 -1.18 6.72
C SER A 274 -22.35 -0.13 7.59
N SER A 275 -21.50 -0.57 8.51
CA SER A 275 -20.78 0.35 9.41
C SER A 275 -19.72 1.19 8.67
N THR A 276 -19.16 0.64 7.59
CA THR A 276 -18.15 1.30 6.78
C THR A 276 -18.78 2.40 5.92
N PHE A 277 -19.87 2.09 5.21
CA PHE A 277 -20.55 3.06 4.36
C PHE A 277 -21.27 4.15 5.14
N LYS A 278 -21.76 3.87 6.35
CA LYS A 278 -22.28 4.91 7.26
C LYS A 278 -21.21 5.94 7.69
N LYS A 279 -19.93 5.59 7.62
CA LYS A 279 -18.82 6.49 8.00
C LYS A 279 -18.20 7.20 6.79
N GLN A 280 -18.10 6.52 5.65
CA GLN A 280 -17.37 7.02 4.49
C GLN A 280 -18.28 7.55 3.38
N PHE A 281 -19.57 7.16 3.37
CA PHE A 281 -20.59 7.44 2.34
C PHE A 281 -20.26 6.93 0.93
N VAL A 282 -19.06 7.19 0.40
CA VAL A 282 -18.61 6.83 -0.95
C VAL A 282 -17.26 6.13 -0.87
N LEU A 283 -17.11 4.99 -1.56
CA LEU A 283 -15.87 4.22 -1.62
C LEU A 283 -15.71 3.54 -2.97
N THR A 284 -14.48 3.44 -3.46
CA THR A 284 -14.12 2.50 -4.53
C THR A 284 -14.07 1.06 -4.02
N LEU A 285 -14.16 0.06 -4.90
CA LEU A 285 -13.94 -1.34 -4.53
C LEU A 285 -12.53 -1.55 -3.96
N SER A 286 -11.53 -0.87 -4.52
CA SER A 286 -10.15 -0.88 -4.00
C SER A 286 -10.08 -0.41 -2.55
N GLU A 287 -10.72 0.71 -2.21
CA GLU A 287 -10.77 1.22 -0.84
C GLU A 287 -11.57 0.34 0.10
N LEU A 288 -12.69 -0.22 -0.37
CA LEU A 288 -13.50 -1.14 0.42
C LEU A 288 -12.72 -2.42 0.76
N LYS A 289 -12.05 -3.03 -0.23
CA LYS A 289 -11.17 -4.20 -0.03
C LYS A 289 -10.05 -3.87 0.96
N ARG A 290 -9.46 -2.67 0.85
CA ARG A 290 -8.45 -2.18 1.77
C ARG A 290 -8.96 -2.07 3.20
N LEU A 291 -10.16 -1.51 3.40
CA LEU A 291 -10.82 -1.38 4.71
C LEU A 291 -11.24 -2.74 5.26
N PHE A 292 -11.70 -3.65 4.41
CA PHE A 292 -12.06 -5.01 4.80
C PHE A 292 -10.84 -5.79 5.29
N ASN A 293 -9.71 -5.73 4.57
CA ASN A 293 -8.46 -6.33 5.01
C ASN A 293 -7.95 -5.73 6.34
N LEU A 294 -8.13 -4.41 6.54
CA LEU A 294 -7.81 -3.78 7.82
C LEU A 294 -8.72 -4.27 8.94
N HIS A 295 -10.01 -4.48 8.66
CA HIS A 295 -10.96 -5.04 9.61
C HIS A 295 -10.58 -6.49 9.95
N LEU A 296 -10.28 -7.34 8.98
CA LEU A 296 -9.80 -8.71 9.19
C LEU A 296 -8.58 -8.74 10.11
N ALA A 297 -7.62 -7.83 9.94
CA ALA A 297 -6.43 -7.74 10.79
C ALA A 297 -6.73 -7.37 12.26
N SER A 298 -7.92 -6.82 12.54
CA SER A 298 -8.36 -6.50 13.91
C SER A 298 -9.12 -7.63 14.60
N LEU A 299 -9.47 -8.69 13.87
CA LEU A 299 -10.29 -9.80 14.37
C LEU A 299 -9.40 -10.93 14.95
N PRO A 300 -9.90 -11.68 15.95
CA PRO A 300 -9.16 -12.80 16.53
C PRO A 300 -8.99 -13.95 15.51
N PRO A 301 -7.90 -14.74 15.59
CA PRO A 301 -7.72 -15.92 14.74
C PRO A 301 -8.92 -16.87 14.84
N GLY A 302 -9.36 -17.42 13.71
CA GLY A 302 -10.53 -18.30 13.63
C GLY A 302 -11.87 -17.61 13.46
N HIS A 303 -11.90 -16.28 13.31
CA HIS A 303 -13.13 -15.55 12.96
C HIS A 303 -13.73 -16.03 11.63
N THR A 304 -15.07 -16.04 11.52
CA THR A 304 -15.81 -16.56 10.36
C THR A 304 -15.49 -15.83 9.06
N LEU A 305 -15.16 -14.53 9.12
CA LEU A 305 -14.77 -13.71 7.97
C LEU A 305 -13.42 -14.12 7.32
N PHE A 306 -12.63 -15.00 7.96
CA PHE A 306 -11.44 -15.60 7.34
C PHE A 306 -11.77 -16.75 6.35
N SER A 307 -13.05 -17.06 6.13
CA SER A 307 -13.53 -18.12 5.23
C SER A 307 -13.30 -17.90 3.73
N GLY A 308 -12.55 -16.87 3.34
CA GLY A 308 -12.23 -16.57 1.94
C GLY A 308 -13.40 -15.86 1.23
N ILE A 309 -13.57 -14.57 1.54
CA ILE A 309 -14.63 -13.74 0.91
C ILE A 309 -14.13 -13.26 -0.45
N SER A 310 -14.86 -13.60 -1.51
CA SER A 310 -14.56 -13.16 -2.87
C SER A 310 -14.94 -11.70 -3.08
N ASP A 311 -14.29 -11.05 -4.05
CA ASP A 311 -14.65 -9.68 -4.45
C ASP A 311 -16.11 -9.58 -4.90
N LYS A 312 -16.65 -10.63 -5.53
CA LYS A 312 -18.04 -10.68 -5.97
C LYS A 312 -19.00 -10.69 -4.76
N MET A 313 -18.71 -11.52 -3.75
CA MET A 313 -19.50 -11.57 -2.52
C MET A 313 -19.46 -10.24 -1.76
N LEU A 314 -18.31 -9.56 -1.73
CA LEU A 314 -18.19 -8.23 -1.13
C LEU A 314 -19.03 -7.19 -1.88
N GLN A 315 -19.00 -7.20 -3.21
CA GLN A 315 -19.82 -6.31 -4.05
C GLN A 315 -21.32 -6.58 -3.88
N ASP A 316 -21.73 -7.85 -3.87
CA ASP A 316 -23.13 -8.23 -3.68
C ASP A 316 -23.64 -7.78 -2.32
N MET A 317 -22.84 -7.95 -1.26
CA MET A 317 -23.19 -7.46 0.07
C MET A 317 -23.31 -5.93 0.14
N VAL A 318 -22.49 -5.18 -0.62
CA VAL A 318 -22.62 -3.72 -0.72
C VAL A 318 -23.99 -3.34 -1.28
N LEU A 319 -24.42 -3.98 -2.36
CA LEU A 319 -25.73 -3.75 -2.95
C LEU A 319 -26.86 -4.14 -1.99
N ASP A 320 -26.72 -5.26 -1.28
CA ASP A 320 -27.69 -5.72 -0.28
C ASP A 320 -27.81 -4.81 0.96
N THR A 321 -26.82 -3.96 1.21
CA THR A 321 -26.85 -2.96 2.31
C THR A 321 -27.50 -1.63 1.93
N GLY A 322 -28.05 -1.52 0.71
CA GLY A 322 -28.69 -0.29 0.23
C GLY A 322 -27.72 0.73 -0.38
N CYS A 323 -26.48 0.31 -0.68
CA CYS A 323 -25.57 1.10 -1.50
C CYS A 323 -25.87 0.89 -2.99
N LYS A 324 -25.49 1.86 -3.82
CA LYS A 324 -25.54 1.76 -5.28
C LYS A 324 -24.16 1.89 -5.88
N GLN A 325 -23.95 1.20 -7.00
CA GLN A 325 -22.77 1.42 -7.84
C GLN A 325 -22.99 2.68 -8.68
N ILE A 326 -22.02 3.59 -8.65
CA ILE A 326 -22.03 4.83 -9.43
C ILE A 326 -21.16 4.61 -10.67
N LEU A 327 -21.78 4.66 -11.84
CA LEU A 327 -21.11 4.49 -13.13
C LEU A 327 -20.43 5.80 -13.57
N VAL A 328 -19.38 6.19 -12.86
CA VAL A 328 -18.63 7.41 -13.19
C VAL A 328 -17.96 7.22 -14.57
N PRO A 329 -18.14 8.16 -15.53
CA PRO A 329 -17.58 8.03 -16.88
C PRO A 329 -16.10 8.42 -16.89
N PHE A 330 -15.24 7.54 -16.36
CA PHE A 330 -13.80 7.78 -16.31
C PHE A 330 -13.19 7.96 -17.71
N PRO A 331 -12.15 8.81 -17.87
CA PRO A 331 -11.47 8.98 -19.15
C PRO A 331 -10.80 7.68 -19.64
N PRO A 332 -10.80 7.38 -20.95
CA PRO A 332 -10.18 6.17 -21.50
C PRO A 332 -8.69 6.00 -21.14
N GLN A 333 -7.98 7.11 -20.96
CA GLN A 333 -6.57 7.20 -20.60
C GLN A 333 -6.30 7.08 -19.08
N THR A 334 -7.30 6.69 -18.29
CA THR A 334 -7.13 6.53 -16.85
C THR A 334 -6.12 5.43 -16.52
N ALA A 335 -5.18 5.71 -15.62
CA ALA A 335 -4.24 4.72 -15.08
C ALA A 335 -4.83 3.94 -13.89
N ALA A 336 -6.09 4.22 -13.53
CA ALA A 336 -6.78 3.56 -12.43
C ALA A 336 -7.07 2.09 -12.75
N SER A 337 -6.87 1.24 -11.75
CA SER A 337 -7.17 -0.19 -11.84
C SER A 337 -8.68 -0.45 -11.94
N PRO A 338 -9.11 -1.64 -12.42
CA PRO A 338 -10.53 -2.00 -12.49
C PRO A 338 -11.28 -1.85 -11.15
N ASP A 339 -10.62 -2.06 -10.02
CA ASP A 339 -11.20 -1.93 -8.67
C ASP A 339 -11.35 -0.46 -8.24
N GLU A 340 -10.50 0.44 -8.75
CA GLU A 340 -10.60 1.89 -8.50
C GLU A 340 -11.70 2.53 -9.35
N LEU A 341 -12.06 1.91 -10.49
CA LEU A 341 -13.15 2.38 -11.35
C LEU A 341 -14.55 1.98 -10.84
N LYS A 342 -14.64 1.03 -9.92
CA LYS A 342 -15.90 0.61 -9.31
C LYS A 342 -16.20 1.45 -8.09
N VAL A 343 -17.02 2.49 -8.25
CA VAL A 343 -17.43 3.40 -7.18
C VAL A 343 -18.76 2.95 -6.61
N TYR A 344 -18.86 2.86 -5.28
CA TYR A 344 -20.09 2.57 -4.54
C TYR A 344 -20.41 3.73 -3.60
N ALA A 345 -21.70 4.01 -3.42
CA ALA A 345 -22.15 5.04 -2.50
C ALA A 345 -23.39 4.58 -1.72
N LEU A 346 -23.48 5.00 -0.46
CA LEU A 346 -24.67 4.84 0.35
C LEU A 346 -25.80 5.69 -0.22
N TRP A 347 -26.91 5.07 -0.60
CA TRP A 347 -28.02 5.79 -1.25
C TRP A 347 -28.94 6.48 -0.23
N GLU A 348 -29.15 5.83 0.91
CA GLU A 348 -29.98 6.32 2.00
C GLU A 348 -29.24 6.08 3.33
N ALA A 349 -28.84 7.16 3.99
CA ALA A 349 -28.27 7.14 5.34
C ALA A 349 -29.33 7.28 6.43
N GLY A 350 -30.53 7.76 6.06
CA GLY A 350 -31.64 8.07 6.98
C GLY A 350 -31.50 9.44 7.63
N ASP A 351 -30.81 10.38 6.98
CA ASP A 351 -30.64 11.76 7.46
C ASP A 351 -31.28 12.77 6.49
N THR A 352 -31.36 14.04 6.91
CA THR A 352 -31.97 15.11 6.11
C THR A 352 -31.17 15.48 4.84
N TYR A 353 -29.97 14.92 4.66
CA TYR A 353 -29.10 15.19 3.52
C TYR A 353 -29.15 14.09 2.45
N ASP A 354 -30.01 13.07 2.61
CA ASP A 354 -30.15 12.00 1.62
C ASP A 354 -30.47 12.53 0.22
N GLN A 355 -31.46 13.42 0.10
CA GLN A 355 -31.83 14.02 -1.19
C GLN A 355 -30.63 14.76 -1.82
N HIS A 356 -29.88 15.53 -1.03
CA HIS A 356 -28.70 16.25 -1.49
C HIS A 356 -27.60 15.31 -2.01
N ARG A 357 -27.34 14.21 -1.28
CA ARG A 357 -26.36 13.21 -1.71
C ARG A 357 -26.82 12.51 -3.00
N GLN A 358 -28.10 12.18 -3.12
CA GLN A 358 -28.63 11.52 -4.31
C GLN A 358 -28.43 12.37 -5.57
N VAL A 359 -28.76 13.66 -5.52
CA VAL A 359 -28.50 14.61 -6.61
C VAL A 359 -27.01 14.65 -6.97
N LEU A 360 -26.12 14.71 -5.96
CA LEU A 360 -24.67 14.71 -6.18
C LEU A 360 -24.20 13.42 -6.88
N LEU A 361 -24.68 12.26 -6.44
CA LEU A 361 -24.34 10.97 -7.02
C LEU A 361 -24.82 10.85 -8.48
N GLU A 362 -26.01 11.37 -8.78
CA GLU A 362 -26.54 11.42 -10.16
C GLU A 362 -25.69 12.32 -11.06
N ILE A 363 -25.23 13.47 -10.57
CA ILE A 363 -24.29 14.34 -11.30
C ILE A 363 -23.03 13.55 -11.69
N PHE A 364 -22.43 12.81 -10.75
CA PHE A 364 -21.20 12.05 -10.99
C PHE A 364 -21.42 10.77 -11.82
N SER A 365 -22.66 10.27 -11.93
CA SER A 365 -22.98 9.19 -12.87
C SER A 365 -22.87 9.62 -14.34
N LYS A 366 -22.96 10.93 -14.61
CA LYS A 366 -22.87 11.51 -15.97
C LYS A 366 -21.58 12.28 -16.21
N ASN A 367 -20.80 12.55 -15.16
CA ASN A 367 -19.63 13.41 -15.23
C ASN A 367 -18.49 12.86 -14.37
N TYR A 368 -17.29 12.80 -14.94
CA TYR A 368 -16.09 12.46 -14.17
C TYR A 368 -15.67 13.60 -13.23
N ARG A 369 -15.80 14.86 -13.67
CA ARG A 369 -15.44 16.06 -12.91
C ARG A 369 -16.44 17.17 -13.18
N VAL A 370 -16.82 17.89 -12.13
CA VAL A 370 -17.82 18.95 -12.21
C VAL A 370 -17.36 20.16 -11.42
N ARG A 371 -17.64 21.37 -11.93
CA ARG A 371 -17.33 22.61 -11.21
C ARG A 371 -18.32 22.80 -10.07
N ARG A 372 -17.86 23.35 -8.94
CA ARG A 372 -18.67 23.61 -7.74
C ARG A 372 -19.99 24.34 -8.04
N ASN A 373 -19.96 25.36 -8.91
CA ASN A 373 -21.17 26.14 -9.23
C ASN A 373 -22.25 25.30 -9.91
N VAL A 374 -21.88 24.29 -10.71
CA VAL A 374 -22.86 23.39 -11.34
C VAL A 374 -23.54 22.52 -10.30
N ILE A 375 -22.77 22.02 -9.32
CA ILE A 375 -23.30 21.24 -8.20
C ILE A 375 -24.27 22.10 -7.37
N GLN A 376 -23.88 23.33 -7.05
CA GLN A 376 -24.72 24.25 -6.29
C GLN A 376 -26.03 24.56 -7.02
N ASN A 377 -25.97 24.86 -8.32
CA ASN A 377 -27.15 25.16 -9.12
C ASN A 377 -28.12 23.96 -9.19
N GLN A 378 -27.59 22.74 -9.37
CA GLN A 378 -28.41 21.53 -9.45
C GLN A 378 -29.07 21.21 -8.09
N LEU A 379 -28.32 21.35 -6.99
CA LEU A 379 -28.86 21.16 -5.65
C LEU A 379 -29.97 22.17 -5.32
N SER A 380 -29.80 23.45 -5.67
CA SER A 380 -30.85 24.45 -5.48
C SER A 380 -32.08 24.18 -6.35
N GLN A 381 -31.89 23.67 -7.57
CA GLN A 381 -32.99 23.32 -8.46
C GLN A 381 -33.80 22.12 -7.96
N GLU A 382 -33.15 21.07 -7.45
CA GLU A 382 -33.80 19.81 -7.08
C GLU A 382 -34.24 19.73 -5.62
N CYS A 383 -33.52 20.37 -4.70
CA CYS A 383 -33.87 20.40 -3.29
C CYS A 383 -34.74 21.62 -2.91
N GLY A 384 -34.87 22.61 -3.79
CA GLY A 384 -35.75 23.77 -3.60
C GLY A 384 -35.31 24.77 -2.52
N GLU A 385 -34.07 24.62 -2.00
CA GLU A 385 -33.50 25.48 -0.96
C GLU A 385 -32.28 26.25 -1.49
N ASP A 386 -32.19 27.55 -1.15
CA ASP A 386 -30.96 28.33 -1.28
C ASP A 386 -29.94 27.81 -0.26
N LEU A 387 -29.30 26.69 -0.60
CA LEU A 387 -28.31 26.06 0.26
C LEU A 387 -27.20 27.04 0.57
N ASN A 388 -26.99 27.27 1.86
CA ASN A 388 -25.91 28.12 2.29
C ASN A 388 -24.57 27.43 1.99
N LYS A 389 -23.49 28.22 1.94
CA LYS A 389 -22.16 27.71 1.64
C LYS A 389 -21.74 26.54 2.54
N GLN A 390 -22.18 26.52 3.80
CA GLN A 390 -21.81 25.51 4.78
C GLN A 390 -22.52 24.18 4.53
N GLU A 391 -23.76 24.19 4.05
CA GLU A 391 -24.51 22.98 3.67
C GLU A 391 -23.91 22.33 2.44
N VAL A 392 -23.57 23.12 1.42
CA VAL A 392 -22.86 22.62 0.24
C VAL A 392 -21.48 22.06 0.64
N ASP A 393 -20.73 22.74 1.51
CA ASP A 393 -19.45 22.25 2.03
C ASP A 393 -19.61 20.97 2.87
N ARG A 394 -20.77 20.74 3.48
CA ARG A 394 -21.08 19.53 4.27
C ARG A 394 -21.44 18.34 3.39
N VAL A 395 -22.16 18.57 2.30
CA VAL A 395 -22.54 17.52 1.33
C VAL A 395 -21.34 17.08 0.48
N LEU A 396 -20.39 17.98 0.22
CA LEU A 396 -19.17 17.69 -0.56
C LEU A 396 -18.04 17.04 0.26
N LYS A 397 -18.12 17.06 1.59
CA LYS A 397 -17.16 16.41 2.49
C LYS A 397 -17.64 15.03 2.85
#